data_AF-A0AAU7P0E3-F1
#
_entry.id   AF-A0AAU7P0E3-F1
#
_cell.length_a   1.000
_cell.length_b   1.000
_cell.length_c   1.000
_cell.angle_alpha   90.00
_cell.angle_beta   90.00
_cell.angle_gamma   90.00
#
_symmetry.space_group_name_H-M   'P 1'
#
loop_
_entity.id
_entity.type
_entity.pdbx_description
1 polymer ?
#
loop_
_entity_poly.entity_id
_entity_poly.type
_entity_poly.pdbx_seq_one_letter_code
_entity_poly.pdbx_strand_id
1 'polypeptide(L)'
;MTDRAHALRQQTAAYQVNLYGKVREVLAVEKTVMLKTLKCPIKVVWVFRKTQWVALFTTDLDLSVTQVIEYYGARWKIESGFKELKQDIGSQKCQSRNAQAVINHLHFCMMATTVTWMYADRIKADPQRRHKVKGRTSFAFSDVRRLIAEASLSEDFDRLCHKPTNPMKNSLVAVLLRMVA
;
A
#
# COMPACT_ATOMS: atom_id res chain seq x y z
N MET A 1 21.52 18.01 15.68
CA MET A 1 21.27 16.63 15.17
C MET A 1 22.31 16.22 14.13
N THR A 2 22.69 17.11 13.23
CA THR A 2 23.70 16.90 12.18
C THR A 2 25.07 16.49 12.73
N ASP A 3 25.58 17.19 13.76
CA ASP A 3 26.89 16.85 14.38
C ASP A 3 26.91 15.44 14.97
N ARG A 4 25.79 15.02 15.57
CA ARG A 4 25.62 13.69 16.16
C ARG A 4 25.55 12.61 15.07
N ALA A 5 24.95 12.90 13.93
CA ALA A 5 24.95 12.00 12.79
C ALA A 5 26.37 11.80 12.19
N HIS A 6 27.18 12.87 12.13
CA HIS A 6 28.57 12.77 11.68
C HIS A 6 29.43 11.90 12.62
N ALA A 7 29.29 12.07 13.94
CA ALA A 7 29.98 11.24 14.92
C ALA A 7 29.54 9.76 14.84
N LEU A 8 28.24 9.52 14.64
CA LEU A 8 27.67 8.17 14.54
C LEU A 8 28.06 7.42 13.25
N ARG A 9 28.50 8.14 12.20
CA ARG A 9 28.91 7.52 10.93
C ARG A 9 30.07 6.54 11.11
N GLN A 10 30.97 6.80 12.06
CA GLN A 10 32.11 5.93 12.36
C GLN A 10 31.70 4.61 13.04
N GLN A 11 30.50 4.54 13.62
CA GLN A 11 29.97 3.36 14.34
C GLN A 11 28.97 2.58 13.49
N THR A 12 28.94 2.82 12.19
CA THR A 12 27.98 2.17 11.30
C THR A 12 28.39 0.74 10.99
N ALA A 13 27.39 -0.14 10.95
CA ALA A 13 27.53 -1.50 10.44
C ALA A 13 26.78 -1.63 9.11
N ALA A 14 27.23 -2.55 8.26
CA ALA A 14 26.55 -2.89 7.02
C ALA A 14 25.44 -3.91 7.26
N TYR A 15 24.26 -3.64 6.70
CA TYR A 15 23.09 -4.50 6.77
C TYR A 15 22.57 -4.79 5.37
N GLN A 16 22.13 -6.02 5.14
CA GLN A 16 21.41 -6.41 3.94
C GLN A 16 19.91 -6.29 4.21
N VAL A 17 19.21 -5.49 3.43
CA VAL A 17 17.77 -5.25 3.57
C VAL A 17 17.03 -5.50 2.26
N ASN A 18 15.86 -6.11 2.32
CA ASN A 18 14.98 -6.31 1.17
C ASN A 18 14.07 -5.10 0.98
N LEU A 19 14.44 -4.23 0.04
CA LEU A 19 13.67 -3.04 -0.29
C LEU A 19 13.06 -3.18 -1.68
N TYR A 20 11.73 -3.30 -1.72
CA TYR A 20 10.94 -3.41 -2.95
C TYR A 20 11.33 -4.63 -3.81
N GLY A 21 11.53 -5.79 -3.16
CA GLY A 21 11.90 -7.04 -3.83
C GLY A 21 13.37 -7.08 -4.30
N LYS A 22 14.21 -6.16 -3.81
CA LYS A 22 15.65 -6.13 -4.12
C LYS A 22 16.43 -6.06 -2.82
N VAL A 23 17.35 -7.00 -2.65
CA VAL A 23 18.34 -6.94 -1.56
C VAL A 23 19.29 -5.78 -1.82
N ARG A 24 19.48 -4.93 -0.81
CA ARG A 24 20.36 -3.78 -0.85
C ARG A 24 21.19 -3.74 0.41
N GLU A 25 22.45 -3.39 0.25
CA GLU A 25 23.32 -3.07 1.38
C GLU A 25 23.08 -1.63 1.84
N VAL A 26 22.94 -1.45 3.16
CA VAL A 26 22.78 -0.15 3.80
C VAL A 26 23.68 -0.05 5.02
N LEU A 27 24.29 1.13 5.22
CA LEU A 27 25.06 1.42 6.43
C LEU A 27 24.13 2.02 7.47
N ALA A 28 24.04 1.42 8.64
CA ALA A 28 23.17 1.90 9.70
C ALA A 28 23.77 1.74 11.09
N VAL A 29 23.22 2.49 12.04
CA VAL A 29 23.53 2.37 13.47
C VAL A 29 22.26 2.59 14.27
N GLU A 30 22.09 1.84 15.35
CA GLU A 30 20.98 2.00 16.29
C GLU A 30 21.42 2.65 17.60
N LYS A 31 20.49 3.38 18.22
CA LYS A 31 20.62 3.85 19.60
C LYS A 31 19.26 3.86 20.27
N THR A 32 19.21 3.29 21.47
CA THR A 32 18.06 3.45 22.35
C THR A 32 18.18 4.76 23.11
N VAL A 33 17.13 5.58 23.05
CA VAL A 33 17.07 6.89 23.71
C VAL A 33 15.72 7.09 24.38
N MET A 34 15.69 7.93 25.41
CA MET A 34 14.45 8.32 26.08
C MET A 34 13.79 9.48 25.30
N LEU A 35 12.61 9.26 24.73
CA LEU A 35 11.86 10.35 24.08
C LEU A 35 11.02 11.09 25.11
N LYS A 36 11.41 12.33 25.46
CA LYS A 36 10.75 13.11 26.52
C LYS A 36 9.25 13.36 26.24
N THR A 37 8.87 13.56 24.98
CA THR A 37 7.47 13.85 24.60
C THR A 37 6.54 12.67 24.84
N LEU A 38 6.98 11.45 24.50
CA LEU A 38 6.20 10.22 24.70
C LEU A 38 6.47 9.56 26.06
N LYS A 39 7.49 10.03 26.79
CA LYS A 39 7.96 9.47 28.07
C LYS A 39 8.27 7.96 27.99
N CYS A 40 8.63 7.45 26.81
CA CYS A 40 8.93 6.03 26.58
C CYS A 40 10.28 5.85 25.85
N PRO A 41 10.99 4.73 26.10
CA PRO A 41 12.23 4.44 25.41
C PRO A 41 11.90 4.15 23.95
N ILE A 42 12.71 4.70 23.05
CA ILE A 42 12.59 4.46 21.61
C ILE A 42 13.93 3.98 21.07
N LYS A 43 13.85 3.12 20.04
CA LYS A 43 15.01 2.76 19.23
C LYS A 43 15.05 3.70 18.03
N VAL A 44 16.17 4.41 17.86
CA VAL A 44 16.43 5.25 16.70
C VAL A 44 17.47 4.58 15.83
N VAL A 45 17.17 4.45 14.54
CA VAL A 45 18.02 3.86 13.51
C VAL A 45 18.42 4.95 12.53
N TRP A 46 19.72 5.27 12.47
CA TRP A 46 20.26 6.17 11.45
C TRP A 46 20.74 5.37 10.26
N VAL A 47 20.16 5.63 9.10
CA VAL A 47 20.54 5.03 7.82
C VAL A 47 21.35 6.04 7.03
N PHE A 48 22.59 5.68 6.69
CA PHE A 48 23.50 6.52 5.94
C PHE A 48 23.51 6.12 4.46
N ARG A 49 23.44 7.14 3.60
CA ARG A 49 23.65 7.07 2.16
C ARG A 49 24.94 7.84 1.82
N LYS A 50 25.34 7.80 0.55
CA LYS A 50 26.59 8.44 0.08
C LYS A 50 26.74 9.89 0.59
N THR A 51 25.71 10.71 0.40
CA THR A 51 25.71 12.15 0.70
C THR A 51 24.69 12.59 1.76
N GLN A 52 23.82 11.69 2.21
CA GLN A 52 22.68 12.02 3.09
C GLN A 52 22.47 10.95 4.14
N TRP A 53 21.71 11.26 5.19
CA TRP A 53 21.29 10.31 6.20
C TRP A 53 19.81 10.52 6.51
N VAL A 54 19.17 9.46 7.02
CA VAL A 54 17.78 9.50 7.50
C VAL A 54 17.75 8.85 8.87
N ALA A 55 17.03 9.45 9.82
CA ALA A 55 16.75 8.85 11.12
C ALA A 55 15.33 8.30 11.13
N LEU A 56 15.20 7.03 11.46
CA LEU A 56 13.94 6.31 11.66
C LEU A 56 13.83 6.00 13.16
N PHE A 57 12.63 5.91 13.71
CA PHE A 57 12.48 5.48 15.10
C PHE A 57 11.30 4.53 15.27
N THR A 58 11.36 3.70 16.31
CA THR A 58 10.28 2.80 16.69
C THR A 58 10.16 2.77 18.21
N THR A 59 8.94 2.57 18.70
CA THR A 59 8.64 2.29 20.11
C THR A 59 8.83 0.82 20.45
N ASP A 60 8.86 -0.07 19.44
CA ASP A 60 9.17 -1.49 19.60
C ASP A 60 10.68 -1.69 19.60
N LEU A 61 11.23 -2.03 20.77
CA LEU A 61 12.68 -2.18 20.97
C LEU A 61 13.23 -3.53 20.50
N ASP A 62 12.34 -4.52 20.28
CA ASP A 62 12.72 -5.88 19.89
C ASP A 62 12.97 -5.99 18.37
N LEU A 63 12.51 -5.00 17.60
CA LEU A 63 12.78 -4.94 16.16
C LEU A 63 14.27 -4.79 15.87
N SER A 64 14.76 -5.63 14.97
CA SER A 64 16.10 -5.49 14.39
C SER A 64 16.21 -4.27 13.48
N VAL A 65 17.44 -3.79 13.27
CA VAL A 65 17.75 -2.68 12.36
C VAL A 65 17.19 -2.92 10.95
N THR A 66 17.31 -4.15 10.44
CA THR A 66 16.82 -4.53 9.12
C THR A 66 15.29 -4.42 9.05
N GLN A 67 14.57 -4.97 10.03
CA GLN A 67 13.11 -4.88 10.10
C GLN A 67 12.61 -3.44 10.16
N VAL A 68 13.24 -2.58 10.98
CA VAL A 68 12.88 -1.16 11.04
C VAL A 68 13.01 -0.50 9.65
N ILE A 69 14.11 -0.76 8.94
CA ILE A 69 14.35 -0.19 7.61
C ILE A 69 13.34 -0.73 6.59
N GLU A 70 13.04 -2.03 6.62
CA GLU A 70 12.10 -2.67 5.71
C GLU A 70 10.66 -2.23 5.93
N TYR A 71 10.21 -2.11 7.19
CA TYR A 71 8.88 -1.60 7.53
C TYR A 71 8.70 -0.15 7.10
N TYR A 72 9.69 0.71 7.37
CA TYR A 72 9.67 2.09 6.87
C TYR A 72 9.74 2.16 5.34
N GLY A 73 10.44 1.23 4.69
CA GLY A 73 10.45 1.07 3.24
C GLY A 73 9.06 0.69 2.70
N ALA A 74 8.34 -0.20 3.38
CA ALA A 74 6.99 -0.61 3.02
C ALA A 74 5.97 0.53 3.10
N ARG A 75 6.24 1.59 3.88
CA ARG A 75 5.39 2.79 3.98
C ARG A 75 5.01 3.38 2.62
N TRP A 76 5.95 3.37 1.65
CA TRP A 76 5.73 3.90 0.29
C TRP A 76 4.57 3.22 -0.46
N LYS A 77 4.15 2.01 -0.02
CA LYS A 77 2.98 1.33 -0.59
C LYS A 77 1.70 2.15 -0.40
N ILE A 78 1.59 2.96 0.65
CA ILE A 78 0.42 3.83 0.88
C ILE A 78 0.33 4.91 -0.20
N GLU A 79 1.44 5.56 -0.54
CA GLU A 79 1.51 6.56 -1.61
C GLU A 79 1.14 5.95 -2.97
N SER A 80 1.58 4.71 -3.20
CA SER A 80 1.20 3.95 -4.39
C SER A 80 -0.31 3.67 -4.41
N GLY A 81 -0.89 3.23 -3.29
CA GLY A 81 -2.34 3.04 -3.13
C GLY A 81 -3.15 4.32 -3.34
N PHE A 82 -2.67 5.48 -2.85
CA PHE A 82 -3.33 6.76 -3.11
C PHE A 82 -3.27 7.17 -4.59
N LYS A 83 -2.18 6.84 -5.28
CA LYS A 83 -2.07 7.08 -6.72
C LYS A 83 -3.08 6.23 -7.49
N GLU A 84 -3.19 4.94 -7.16
CA GLU A 84 -4.13 3.99 -7.76
C GLU A 84 -5.59 4.41 -7.51
N LEU A 85 -5.93 4.77 -6.28
CA LEU A 85 -7.26 5.24 -5.91
C LEU A 85 -7.67 6.46 -6.74
N LYS A 86 -6.77 7.44 -6.90
CA LYS A 86 -7.03 8.67 -7.64
C LYS A 86 -7.06 8.48 -9.16
N GLN A 87 -6.04 7.82 -9.72
CA GLN A 87 -5.83 7.76 -11.16
C GLN A 87 -6.54 6.57 -11.80
N ASP A 88 -6.38 5.38 -11.22
CA ASP A 88 -6.90 4.15 -11.81
C ASP A 88 -8.38 4.00 -11.48
N ILE A 89 -8.75 3.99 -10.20
CA ILE A 89 -10.15 3.84 -9.78
C ILE A 89 -10.97 5.10 -10.09
N GLY A 90 -10.34 6.29 -9.99
CA GLY A 90 -10.98 7.55 -10.37
C GLY A 90 -11.73 8.25 -9.24
N SER A 91 -11.27 8.12 -7.99
CA SER A 91 -11.89 8.82 -6.85
C SER A 91 -11.93 10.34 -7.03
N GLN A 92 -10.94 10.91 -7.72
CA GLN A 92 -10.86 12.35 -8.04
C GLN A 92 -11.77 12.81 -9.19
N LYS A 93 -12.47 11.88 -9.86
CA LYS A 93 -13.30 12.17 -11.05
C LYS A 93 -14.77 12.41 -10.72
N CYS A 94 -15.18 12.38 -9.45
CA CYS A 94 -16.56 12.67 -9.06
C CYS A 94 -16.96 14.09 -9.48
N GLN A 95 -18.07 14.22 -10.21
CA GLN A 95 -18.66 15.51 -10.61
C GLN A 95 -20.00 15.78 -9.91
N SER A 96 -20.33 15.01 -8.87
CA SER A 96 -21.56 15.23 -8.11
C SER A 96 -21.48 16.52 -7.31
N ARG A 97 -22.62 17.22 -7.23
CA ARG A 97 -22.76 18.46 -6.44
C ARG A 97 -23.32 18.20 -5.05
N ASN A 98 -23.73 16.96 -4.75
CA ASN A 98 -24.22 16.55 -3.44
C ASN A 98 -23.05 16.01 -2.60
N ALA A 99 -22.82 16.62 -1.43
CA ALA A 99 -21.74 16.23 -0.52
C ALA A 99 -21.82 14.75 -0.11
N GLN A 100 -23.04 14.22 0.13
CA GLN A 100 -23.22 12.83 0.50
C GLN A 100 -22.84 11.88 -0.64
N ALA A 101 -23.23 12.22 -1.88
CA ALA A 101 -22.87 11.45 -3.06
C ALA A 101 -21.35 11.44 -3.32
N VAL A 102 -20.67 12.57 -3.07
CA VAL A 102 -19.20 12.65 -3.16
C VAL A 102 -18.52 11.74 -2.12
N ILE A 103 -19.00 11.75 -0.87
CA ILE A 103 -18.49 10.87 0.19
C ILE A 103 -18.74 9.40 -0.15
N ASN A 104 -19.96 9.07 -0.59
CA ASN A 104 -20.31 7.71 -0.98
C ASN A 104 -19.45 7.22 -2.15
N HIS A 105 -19.20 8.05 -3.17
CA HIS A 105 -18.29 7.74 -4.27
C HIS A 105 -16.87 7.41 -3.77
N LEU A 106 -16.34 8.21 -2.86
CA LEU A 106 -15.02 7.96 -2.29
C LEU A 106 -14.97 6.62 -1.53
N HIS A 107 -15.99 6.33 -0.71
CA HIS A 107 -16.08 5.05 -0.01
C HIS A 107 -16.17 3.86 -0.96
N PHE A 108 -16.95 3.97 -2.04
CA PHE A 108 -17.01 2.92 -3.07
C PHE A 108 -15.67 2.74 -3.78
N CYS A 109 -14.97 3.83 -4.08
CA CYS A 109 -13.64 3.77 -4.66
C CYS A 109 -12.63 3.06 -3.72
N MET A 110 -12.68 3.36 -2.42
CA MET A 110 -11.83 2.70 -1.41
C MET A 110 -12.16 1.21 -1.31
N MET A 111 -13.45 0.85 -1.22
CA MET A 111 -13.89 -0.54 -1.17
C MET A 111 -13.46 -1.32 -2.42
N ALA A 112 -13.66 -0.76 -3.62
CA ALA A 112 -13.22 -1.37 -4.88
C ALA A 112 -11.70 -1.58 -4.91
N THR A 113 -10.93 -0.62 -4.40
CA THR A 113 -9.46 -0.73 -4.29
C THR A 113 -9.06 -1.89 -3.38
N THR A 114 -9.66 -1.98 -2.19
CA THR A 114 -9.39 -3.05 -1.23
C THR A 114 -9.74 -4.43 -1.79
N VAL A 115 -10.92 -4.58 -2.39
CA VAL A 115 -11.35 -5.85 -3.00
C VAL A 115 -10.42 -6.24 -4.15
N THR A 116 -9.97 -5.29 -4.97
CA THR A 116 -9.00 -5.54 -6.04
C THR A 116 -7.68 -6.08 -5.49
N TRP A 117 -7.15 -5.48 -4.42
CA TRP A 117 -5.91 -5.96 -3.79
C TRP A 117 -6.08 -7.31 -3.07
N MET A 118 -7.22 -7.56 -2.43
CA MET A 118 -7.52 -8.87 -1.86
C MET A 118 -7.61 -9.96 -2.94
N TYR A 119 -8.13 -9.62 -4.11
CA TYR A 119 -8.14 -10.53 -5.26
C TYR A 119 -6.70 -10.78 -5.76
N ALA A 120 -5.89 -9.73 -5.88
CA ALA A 120 -4.48 -9.84 -6.26
C ALA A 120 -3.62 -10.68 -5.29
N ASP A 121 -3.97 -10.70 -4.01
CA ASP A 121 -3.28 -11.53 -3.01
C ASP A 121 -3.64 -13.02 -3.14
N ARG A 122 -4.83 -13.33 -3.67
CA ARG A 122 -5.35 -14.69 -3.78
C ARG A 122 -5.01 -15.39 -5.11
N ILE A 123 -4.54 -14.66 -6.10
CA ILE A 123 -4.12 -15.25 -7.38
C ILE A 123 -2.77 -15.95 -7.21
N LYS A 124 -2.70 -17.22 -7.63
CA LYS A 124 -1.49 -18.05 -7.47
C LYS A 124 -0.36 -17.66 -8.43
N ALA A 125 -0.69 -17.03 -9.55
CA ALA A 125 0.25 -16.62 -10.58
C ALA A 125 0.20 -15.10 -10.75
N ASP A 126 1.38 -14.48 -10.88
CA ASP A 126 1.46 -13.05 -11.15
C ASP A 126 0.73 -12.72 -12.46
N PRO A 127 -0.18 -11.72 -12.47
CA PRO A 127 -0.86 -11.25 -13.66
C PRO A 127 0.13 -10.94 -14.78
N GLN A 128 -0.17 -11.42 -15.98
CA GLN A 128 0.61 -11.00 -17.14
C GLN A 128 0.43 -9.51 -17.37
N ARG A 129 1.56 -8.82 -17.50
CA ARG A 129 1.58 -7.38 -17.65
C ARG A 129 1.22 -6.95 -19.06
N ARG A 130 0.24 -6.05 -19.21
CA ARG A 130 -0.14 -5.52 -20.55
C ARG A 130 0.98 -4.67 -21.17
N HIS A 131 1.67 -3.87 -20.35
CA HIS A 131 2.77 -3.02 -20.79
C HIS A 131 4.08 -3.45 -20.12
N LYS A 132 4.91 -4.21 -20.84
CA LYS A 132 6.23 -4.65 -20.36
C LYS A 132 7.17 -3.45 -20.28
N VAL A 133 7.51 -3.02 -19.07
CA VAL A 133 8.54 -1.99 -18.82
C VAL A 133 9.84 -2.69 -18.43
N LYS A 134 10.94 -2.36 -19.13
CA LYS A 134 12.26 -2.92 -18.88
C LYS A 134 12.65 -2.75 -17.41
N GLY A 135 13.01 -3.87 -16.75
CA GLY A 135 13.48 -3.88 -15.36
C GLY A 135 12.41 -3.91 -14.26
N ARG A 136 11.12 -4.03 -14.61
CA ARG A 136 10.03 -4.27 -13.63
C ARG A 136 9.45 -5.66 -13.82
N THR A 137 9.56 -6.49 -12.79
CA THR A 137 9.05 -7.86 -12.75
C THR A 137 7.66 -7.96 -12.11
N SER A 138 7.28 -6.99 -11.26
CA SER A 138 5.97 -6.97 -10.60
C SER A 138 4.84 -6.49 -11.52
N PHE A 139 3.65 -7.05 -11.33
CA PHE A 139 2.40 -6.60 -11.96
C PHE A 139 1.95 -5.24 -11.41
N ALA A 140 1.12 -4.53 -12.17
CA ALA A 140 0.51 -3.27 -11.75
C ALA A 140 -0.96 -3.46 -11.33
N PHE A 141 -1.48 -2.52 -10.55
CA PHE A 141 -2.89 -2.50 -10.15
C PHE A 141 -3.86 -2.57 -11.34
N SER A 142 -3.52 -1.91 -12.45
CA SER A 142 -4.30 -1.97 -13.69
C SER A 142 -4.34 -3.36 -14.33
N ASP A 143 -3.31 -4.19 -14.14
CA ASP A 143 -3.31 -5.58 -14.63
C ASP A 143 -4.32 -6.42 -13.83
N VAL A 144 -4.41 -6.23 -12.52
CA VAL A 144 -5.40 -6.90 -11.65
C VAL A 144 -6.81 -6.47 -12.02
N ARG A 145 -7.05 -5.17 -12.19
CA ARG A 145 -8.36 -4.67 -12.63
C ARG A 145 -8.80 -5.25 -13.96
N ARG A 146 -7.85 -5.44 -14.88
CA ARG A 146 -8.12 -6.09 -16.16
C ARG A 146 -8.54 -7.55 -15.96
N LEU A 147 -7.84 -8.30 -15.12
CA LEU A 147 -8.23 -9.68 -14.80
C LEU A 147 -9.65 -9.75 -14.21
N ILE A 148 -9.98 -8.85 -13.29
CA ILE A 148 -11.34 -8.76 -12.74
C ILE A 148 -12.36 -8.44 -13.84
N ALA A 149 -12.05 -7.51 -14.73
CA ALA A 149 -12.93 -7.15 -15.84
C ALA A 149 -13.12 -8.33 -16.81
N GLU A 150 -12.05 -9.02 -17.19
CA GLU A 150 -12.09 -10.22 -18.03
C GLU A 150 -12.90 -11.35 -17.36
N ALA A 151 -12.71 -11.58 -16.06
CA ALA A 151 -13.49 -12.56 -15.29
C ALA A 151 -14.98 -12.18 -15.23
N SER A 152 -15.31 -10.89 -15.05
CA SER A 152 -16.70 -10.43 -15.02
C SER A 152 -17.43 -10.52 -16.37
N LEU A 153 -16.68 -10.56 -17.47
CA LEU A 153 -17.21 -10.74 -18.82
C LEU A 153 -17.31 -12.21 -19.24
N SER A 154 -16.81 -13.14 -18.42
CA SER A 154 -16.88 -14.57 -18.72
C SER A 154 -18.30 -15.10 -18.55
N GLU A 155 -18.73 -16.03 -19.42
CA GLU A 155 -20.06 -16.65 -19.36
C GLU A 155 -20.30 -17.42 -18.05
N ASP A 156 -19.23 -17.83 -17.38
CA ASP A 156 -19.29 -18.52 -16.09
C ASP A 156 -19.51 -17.58 -14.89
N PHE A 157 -19.38 -16.26 -15.08
CA PHE A 157 -19.56 -15.29 -13.99
C PHE A 157 -20.99 -15.34 -13.43
N ASP A 158 -21.99 -15.41 -14.32
CA ASP A 158 -23.41 -15.54 -13.96
C ASP A 158 -23.73 -16.89 -13.30
N ARG A 159 -22.88 -17.91 -13.45
CA ARG A 159 -23.04 -19.20 -12.75
C ARG A 159 -22.58 -19.12 -11.29
N LEU A 160 -21.62 -18.25 -10.99
CA LEU A 160 -21.11 -18.01 -9.63
C LEU A 160 -22.04 -17.10 -8.83
N CYS A 161 -22.70 -16.15 -9.50
CA CYS A 161 -23.73 -15.31 -8.91
C CYS A 161 -25.09 -15.99 -9.05
N HIS A 162 -25.57 -16.65 -7.98
CA HIS A 162 -26.94 -17.20 -7.96
C HIS A 162 -27.94 -16.16 -8.46
N LYS A 163 -28.76 -16.53 -9.46
CA LYS A 163 -29.89 -15.69 -9.89
C LYS A 163 -30.73 -15.36 -8.66
N PRO A 164 -31.01 -14.08 -8.36
CA PRO A 164 -31.76 -13.72 -7.17
C PRO A 164 -33.14 -14.37 -7.23
N THR A 165 -33.40 -15.31 -6.32
CA THR A 165 -34.60 -16.16 -6.31
C THR A 165 -35.87 -15.42 -5.85
N ASN A 166 -35.78 -14.13 -5.52
CA ASN A 166 -36.92 -13.25 -5.27
C ASN A 166 -36.48 -11.78 -5.36
N PRO A 167 -37.38 -10.83 -5.70
CA PRO A 167 -37.11 -9.42 -5.55
C PRO A 167 -37.04 -9.09 -4.06
N MET A 168 -35.86 -9.24 -3.45
CA MET A 168 -35.63 -8.78 -2.09
C MET A 168 -35.94 -7.28 -2.03
N LYS A 169 -37.01 -6.91 -1.30
CA LYS A 169 -37.18 -5.56 -0.78
C LYS A 169 -35.90 -5.25 0.01
N ASN A 170 -35.00 -4.44 -0.55
CA ASN A 170 -33.65 -4.13 -0.07
C ASN A 170 -32.52 -5.10 -0.52
N SER A 171 -32.46 -5.44 -1.81
CA SER A 171 -31.22 -6.04 -2.34
C SER A 171 -30.03 -5.10 -2.10
N LEU A 172 -28.85 -5.68 -1.82
CA LEU A 172 -27.59 -4.93 -1.67
C LEU A 172 -27.42 -3.96 -2.85
N VAL A 173 -27.70 -4.42 -4.06
CA VAL A 173 -27.63 -3.62 -5.29
C VAL A 173 -28.58 -2.41 -5.24
N ALA A 174 -29.82 -2.58 -4.79
CA ALA A 174 -30.78 -1.48 -4.66
C ALA A 174 -30.34 -0.46 -3.61
N VAL A 175 -29.74 -0.91 -2.50
CA VAL A 175 -29.16 -0.02 -1.47
C VAL A 175 -27.96 0.75 -2.06
N LEU A 176 -27.06 0.06 -2.76
CA LEU A 176 -25.90 0.66 -3.41
C LEU A 176 -26.32 1.73 -4.45
N LEU A 177 -27.30 1.44 -5.28
CA LEU A 177 -27.82 2.39 -6.28
C LEU A 177 -28.42 3.65 -5.64
N ARG A 178 -29.10 3.52 -4.49
CA ARG A 178 -29.63 4.68 -3.74
C ARG A 178 -28.53 5.55 -3.14
N MET A 179 -27.38 4.96 -2.78
CA MET A 179 -26.25 5.71 -2.22
C MET A 179 -25.49 6.53 -3.26
N VAL A 180 -25.65 6.22 -4.55
CA VAL A 180 -24.98 6.94 -5.65
C VAL A 180 -25.78 8.18 -6.11
N ALA A 181 -27.08 8.23 -5.80
CA ALA A 181 -27.99 9.32 -6.17
C ALA A 181 -27.82 10.58 -5.31
#